data_AF-A0A946KQB2-F1
#
_entry.id   AF-A0A946KQB2-F1
#
_cell.length_a   1.000
_cell.length_b   1.000
_cell.length_c   1.000
_cell.angle_alpha   90.00
_cell.angle_beta   90.00
_cell.angle_gamma   90.00
#
_symmetry.space_group_name_H-M   'P 1'
#
loop_
_entity.id
_entity.type
_entity.pdbx_description
1 polymer ?
#
loop_
_entity_poly.entity_id
_entity_poly.type
_entity_poly.pdbx_seq_one_letter_code
_entity_poly.pdbx_strand_id
1 'polypeptide(L)' 'MDKEKLIKGGMWLSGFSLSIMLSAMSLFAGFNNIRFGSYTMLIIGLLLIPAIFFFAYKGFGLILNAIFEKE' A
#
# COMPACT_ATOMS: atom_id res chain seq x y z
N MET A 1 21.58 11.22 9.07
CA MET A 1 20.78 10.53 8.04
C MET A 1 21.08 9.05 8.13
N ASP A 2 20.12 8.29 8.61
CA ASP A 2 20.26 6.85 8.82
C ASP A 2 19.95 6.09 7.53
N LYS A 3 20.99 5.54 6.90
CA LYS A 3 20.87 4.84 5.61
C LYS A 3 20.06 3.54 5.73
N GLU A 4 20.09 2.88 6.89
CA GLU A 4 19.37 1.62 7.11
C GLU A 4 17.86 1.86 7.20
N LYS A 5 17.45 2.90 7.95
CA LYS A 5 16.04 3.34 8.00
C LYS A 5 15.53 3.76 6.62
N LEU A 6 16.36 4.40 5.81
CA LEU A 6 16.04 4.77 4.42
C LEU A 6 15.76 3.56 3.53
N ILE A 7 16.61 2.53 3.57
CA ILE A 7 16.41 1.29 2.81
C ILE A 7 15.13 0.58 3.28
N LYS A 8 14.92 0.48 4.60
CA LYS A 8 13.68 -0.09 5.17
C LYS A 8 12.45 0.69 4.73
N GLY A 9 12.50 2.02 4.79
CA GLY A 9 11.43 2.89 4.30
C GLY A 9 11.13 2.68 2.81
N GLY A 10 12.18 2.54 1.98
CA GLY A 10 12.05 2.21 0.56
C GLY A 10 11.36 0.85 0.32
N MET A 11 11.67 -0.17 1.10
CA MET A 11 10.97 -1.48 1.02
C MET A 11 9.49 -1.38 1.41
N TRP A 12 9.17 -0.58 2.43
CA TRP A 12 7.77 -0.32 2.78
C TRP A 12 7.03 0.45 1.68
N LEU A 13 7.69 1.41 1.02
CA LEU A 13 7.11 2.15 -0.10
C LEU A 13 6.95 1.32 -1.38
N SER A 14 7.82 0.35 -1.63
CA SER A 14 7.62 -0.58 -2.75
C SER A 14 6.41 -1.49 -2.50
N GLY A 15 6.24 -1.98 -1.27
CA GLY A 15 5.03 -2.69 -0.84
C GLY A 15 3.77 -1.83 -0.96
N PHE A 16 3.85 -0.55 -0.57
CA PHE A 16 2.78 0.42 -0.77
C PHE A 16 2.37 0.55 -2.24
N SER A 17 3.33 0.79 -3.14
CA SER A 17 3.05 0.90 -4.59
C SER A 17 2.38 -0.35 -5.16
N LEU A 18 2.91 -1.53 -4.80
CA LEU A 18 2.34 -2.81 -5.24
C LEU A 18 0.92 -3.01 -4.70
N SER A 19 0.67 -2.64 -3.45
CA SER A 19 -0.66 -2.74 -2.83
C SER A 19 -1.69 -1.83 -3.51
N ILE A 20 -1.30 -0.62 -3.92
CA ILE A 20 -2.15 0.28 -4.73
C ILE A 20 -2.49 -0.39 -6.07
N MET A 21 -1.49 -0.92 -6.76
CA MET A 21 -1.69 -1.55 -8.07
C MET A 21 -2.67 -2.73 -7.96
N LEU A 22 -2.47 -3.60 -6.97
CA LEU A 22 -3.36 -4.75 -6.73
C LEU A 22 -4.78 -4.33 -6.33
N SER A 23 -4.92 -3.29 -5.50
CA SER A 23 -6.23 -2.75 -5.11
C SER A 23 -6.96 -2.18 -6.33
N ALA A 24 -6.29 -1.38 -7.16
CA ALA A 24 -6.88 -0.81 -8.36
C ALA A 24 -7.33 -1.89 -9.36
N MET A 25 -6.48 -2.90 -9.61
CA MET A 25 -6.84 -4.05 -10.45
C MET A 25 -8.03 -4.82 -9.89
N SER A 26 -8.05 -5.06 -8.57
CA SER A 26 -9.12 -5.82 -7.91
C SER A 26 -10.43 -5.06 -7.90
N LEU A 27 -10.42 -3.75 -7.66
CA LEU A 27 -11.61 -2.90 -7.74
C LEU A 27 -12.14 -2.84 -9.17
N PHE A 28 -11.27 -2.64 -10.17
CA PHE A 28 -11.68 -2.64 -11.57
C PHE A 28 -12.32 -3.98 -11.98
N ALA A 29 -11.66 -5.09 -11.68
CA ALA A 29 -12.22 -6.43 -11.92
C ALA A 29 -13.50 -6.65 -11.11
N GLY A 30 -13.54 -6.17 -9.87
CA GLY A 30 -14.69 -6.23 -8.97
C GLY A 30 -15.93 -5.57 -9.55
N PHE A 31 -15.84 -4.31 -9.95
CA PHE A 31 -16.95 -3.60 -10.59
C PHE A 31 -17.43 -4.30 -11.87
N ASN A 32 -16.50 -4.86 -12.66
CA ASN A 32 -16.85 -5.65 -13.85
C ASN A 32 -17.52 -6.99 -13.52
N ASN A 33 -17.34 -7.54 -12.33
CA ASN A 33 -17.89 -8.82 -11.90
C ASN A 33 -19.23 -8.71 -11.16
N ILE A 34 -19.60 -7.51 -10.68
CA ILE A 34 -20.91 -7.26 -10.06
C ILE A 34 -22.06 -7.64 -11.00
N ARG A 35 -21.92 -7.39 -12.32
CA ARG A 35 -22.93 -7.78 -13.32
C ARG A 35 -23.15 -9.30 -13.44
N PHE A 36 -22.19 -10.09 -12.97
CA PHE A 36 -22.28 -11.55 -12.90
C PHE A 36 -22.62 -12.05 -11.48
N GLY A 37 -22.97 -11.14 -10.56
CA GLY A 37 -23.31 -11.46 -9.17
C GLY A 37 -22.12 -11.76 -8.26
N SER A 38 -20.88 -11.57 -8.74
CA SER A 38 -19.67 -11.87 -7.96
C SER A 38 -19.04 -10.61 -7.38
N TYR A 39 -18.99 -10.54 -6.05
CA TYR A 39 -18.43 -9.39 -5.31
C TYR A 39 -17.03 -9.66 -4.75
N THR A 40 -16.47 -10.86 -4.96
CA THR A 40 -15.20 -11.29 -4.35
C THR A 40 -14.05 -10.33 -4.63
N MET A 41 -13.84 -9.97 -5.91
CA MET A 41 -12.76 -9.06 -6.31
C MET A 41 -12.97 -7.64 -5.77
N LEU A 42 -14.23 -7.19 -5.67
CA LEU A 42 -14.58 -5.90 -5.09
C LEU A 42 -14.22 -5.87 -3.60
N ILE A 43 -14.59 -6.91 -2.85
CA ILE A 43 -14.29 -7.03 -1.42
C ILE A 43 -12.77 -7.06 -1.21
N ILE A 44 -12.02 -7.83 -2.00
CA ILE A 44 -10.54 -7.86 -1.94
C ILE A 44 -9.96 -6.47 -2.19
N GLY A 45 -10.43 -5.77 -3.23
CA GLY A 45 -9.99 -4.42 -3.56
C GLY A 45 -10.24 -3.43 -2.42
N LEU A 46 -11.39 -3.50 -1.77
CA LEU A 46 -11.76 -2.67 -0.62
C LEU A 46 -10.93 -3.00 0.63
N LEU A 47 -10.66 -4.28 0.91
CA LEU A 47 -9.81 -4.71 2.03
C LEU A 47 -8.35 -4.31 1.87
N LEU A 48 -7.86 -4.17 0.63
CA LEU A 48 -6.52 -3.65 0.36
C LEU A 48 -6.38 -2.16 0.69
N ILE A 49 -7.46 -1.38 0.75
CA ILE A 49 -7.40 0.07 1.04
C ILE A 49 -6.81 0.35 2.44
N PRO A 50 -7.29 -0.26 3.53
CA PRO A 50 -6.62 -0.14 4.84
C PRO A 50 -5.15 -0.56 4.82
N ALA A 51 -4.82 -1.63 4.09
CA ALA A 51 -3.45 -2.11 3.98
C ALA A 51 -2.54 -1.08 3.28
N ILE A 52 -3.02 -0.42 2.22
CA ILE A 52 -2.33 0.68 1.52
C ILE A 52 -1.97 1.78 2.51
N PHE A 53 -2.92 2.25 3.33
CA PHE A 53 -2.66 3.29 4.33
C PHE A 53 -1.64 2.83 5.38
N PHE A 54 -1.68 1.57 5.80
CA PHE A 54 -0.68 1.01 6.72
C PHE A 54 0.73 1.00 6.12
N PHE A 55 0.89 0.54 4.87
CA PHE A 55 2.18 0.56 4.19
C PHE A 55 2.70 1.99 4.00
N ALA A 56 1.83 2.94 3.64
CA ALA A 56 2.18 4.35 3.53
C ALA A 56 2.69 4.91 4.86
N TYR A 57 1.93 4.71 5.95
CA TYR A 57 2.28 5.19 7.27
C TYR A 57 3.67 4.69 7.72
N LYS A 58 3.93 3.39 7.56
CA LYS A 58 5.22 2.79 7.93
C LYS A 58 6.36 3.27 7.02
N GLY A 59 6.13 3.34 5.71
CA GLY A 59 7.14 3.76 4.73
C GLY A 59 7.54 5.21 4.89
N PHE A 60 6.57 6.12 4.86
CA PHE A 60 6.84 7.56 5.04
C PHE A 60 7.38 7.86 6.43
N GLY A 61 6.87 7.22 7.48
CA GLY A 61 7.39 7.39 8.85
C GLY A 61 8.88 7.03 8.94
N LEU A 62 9.31 5.91 8.36
CA LEU A 62 10.72 5.52 8.34
C LEU A 62 11.60 6.47 7.55
N ILE A 63 11.12 6.96 6.40
CA ILE A 63 11.88 7.90 5.57
C ILE A 63 12.02 9.25 6.28
N LEU A 64 10.93 9.78 6.83
CA LEU A 64 10.95 11.05 7.57
C LEU A 64 11.89 10.95 8.78
N ASN A 65 11.82 9.86 9.54
CA ASN A 65 12.74 9.64 10.66
C ASN A 65 14.19 9.47 10.20
N ALA A 66 14.44 8.82 9.06
CA ALA A 66 15.79 8.69 8.51
C ALA A 66 16.41 10.04 8.10
N ILE A 67 15.58 10.98 7.64
CA ILE A 67 15.99 12.30 7.13
C ILE A 67 16.09 13.33 8.25
N PHE A 68 15.06 13.45 9.07
CA PHE A 68 14.88 14.58 10.01
C PHE A 68 15.25 14.25 11.45
N GLU A 69 15.24 12.97 11.84
CA GLU A 69 15.66 12.57 13.18
C GLU A 69 17.20 12.48 13.18
N LYS A 70 17.85 13.48 13.79
CA LYS A 70 19.23 13.34 14.27
C LYS A 70 19.16 12.46 15.53
N GLU A 71 20.05 11.48 15.60
CA GLU A 71 20.21 10.57 16.75
C GLU A 71 19.96 11.25 18.11
#